data_AF-A0A931XZN7-F1
#
_entry.id   AF-A0A931XZN7-F1
#
_cell.length_a   1.000
_cell.length_b   1.000
_cell.length_c   1.000
_cell.angle_alpha   90.00
_cell.angle_beta   90.00
_cell.angle_gamma   90.00
#
_symmetry.space_group_name_H-M   'P 1'
#
loop_
_entity.id
_entity.type
_entity.pdbx_description
1 polymer ?
#
loop_
_entity_poly.entity_id
_entity_poly.type
_entity_poly.pdbx_seq_one_letter_code
_entity_poly.pdbx_strand_id
1 'polypeptide(L)'
;MSEAPSGAPSTARREIDALLHTALWTATCRADEATRASPLVVDPFAGRLCGPEGLAIGRALEREGRAHTAILVRTRVIDERIAAAVVADGIRQVALLGAGLDARAFRLALPPRMRWLEVDFPETVAWKRERLPEAPVGLEHELHALDLRSTVALGELLDRFAGDERVLVVLEGVVPYLSPAEAEALLGMLAARKVTVLCDLGGGAWGAAIARSTARVVAGQGAPFRTRIGDPAAWLERIGFRVTANVSLVDWDAARTDRRWNVPWTARVFPGYRDAARVLEAVTRATQP
;
A
#
# COMPACT_ATOMS: atom_id res chain seq x y z
N MET A 1 29.88 32.49 18.91
CA MET A 1 29.38 32.61 17.52
C MET A 1 28.64 31.33 17.19
N SER A 2 27.59 31.37 16.37
CA SER A 2 26.83 30.16 16.04
C SER A 2 27.62 29.24 15.11
N GLU A 3 27.66 27.95 15.41
CA GLU A 3 27.90 26.94 14.39
C GLU A 3 26.66 26.84 13.48
N ALA A 4 26.86 26.44 12.22
CA ALA A 4 25.79 26.25 11.24
C ALA A 4 25.62 24.76 10.96
N PRO A 5 24.43 24.15 11.17
CA PRO A 5 24.22 22.74 10.91
C PRO A 5 24.01 22.48 9.41
N SER A 6 25.09 22.36 8.65
CA SER A 6 25.06 22.07 7.20
C SER A 6 25.67 20.71 6.85
N GLY A 7 25.24 19.65 7.53
CA GLY A 7 25.47 18.27 7.09
C GLY A 7 24.39 17.85 6.09
N ALA A 8 24.77 17.40 4.90
CA ALA A 8 23.82 16.79 3.97
C ALA A 8 23.22 15.51 4.59
N PRO A 9 21.91 15.23 4.43
CA PRO A 9 21.26 14.08 5.07
C PRO A 9 21.94 12.76 4.72
N SER A 10 21.84 11.77 5.62
CA SER A 10 22.39 10.43 5.37
C SER A 10 21.66 9.74 4.22
N THR A 11 22.28 8.73 3.60
CA THR A 11 21.65 7.99 2.49
C THR A 11 20.37 7.26 2.92
N ALA A 12 20.34 6.71 4.15
CA ALA A 12 19.13 6.14 4.72
C ALA A 12 18.04 7.20 4.95
N ARG A 13 18.40 8.40 5.44
CA ARG A 13 17.43 9.48 5.62
C ARG A 13 16.84 9.95 4.28
N ARG A 14 17.67 10.09 3.24
CA ARG A 14 17.21 10.38 1.86
C ARG A 14 16.28 9.31 1.30
N GLU A 15 16.51 8.02 1.60
CA GLU A 15 15.59 6.94 1.21
C GLU A 15 14.21 7.11 1.88
N ILE A 16 14.18 7.42 3.18
CA ILE A 16 12.93 7.63 3.93
C ILE A 16 12.19 8.89 3.48
N ASP A 17 12.88 10.02 3.31
CA ASP A 17 12.27 11.26 2.79
C ASP A 17 11.68 11.03 1.38
N ALA A 18 12.36 10.24 0.54
CA ALA A 18 11.89 9.87 -0.80
C ALA A 18 10.66 8.94 -0.76
N LEU A 19 10.58 8.01 0.18
CA LEU A 19 9.38 7.18 0.40
C LEU A 19 8.20 8.02 0.90
N LEU A 20 8.44 9.01 1.76
CA LEU A 20 7.40 9.96 2.16
C LEU A 20 6.90 10.79 0.95
N HIS A 21 7.77 11.20 0.03
CA HIS A 21 7.35 11.85 -1.23
C HIS A 21 6.43 10.98 -2.10
N THR A 22 6.66 9.66 -2.18
CA THR A 22 5.75 8.77 -2.93
C THR A 22 4.41 8.61 -2.20
N ALA A 23 4.42 8.54 -0.87
CA ALA A 23 3.20 8.50 -0.06
C ALA A 23 2.37 9.79 -0.22
N LEU A 24 3.02 10.96 -0.19
CA LEU A 24 2.44 12.28 -0.47
C LEU A 24 1.79 12.33 -1.86
N TRP A 25 2.44 11.79 -2.90
CA TRP A 25 1.83 11.69 -4.23
C TRP A 25 0.56 10.84 -4.23
N THR A 26 0.58 9.64 -3.62
CA THR A 26 -0.63 8.79 -3.60
C THR A 26 -1.79 9.42 -2.82
N ALA A 27 -1.50 10.15 -1.74
CA ALA A 27 -2.49 10.90 -0.98
C ALA A 27 -3.09 12.03 -1.83
N THR A 28 -2.27 12.78 -2.58
CA THR A 28 -2.77 13.81 -3.50
C THR A 28 -3.71 13.23 -4.55
N CYS A 29 -3.36 12.11 -5.19
CA CYS A 29 -4.27 11.44 -6.13
C CYS A 29 -5.65 11.12 -5.52
N ARG A 30 -5.71 10.75 -4.23
CA ARG A 30 -6.98 10.51 -3.50
C ARG A 30 -7.70 11.82 -3.12
N ALA A 31 -6.96 12.88 -2.80
CA ALA A 31 -7.52 14.20 -2.53
C ALA A 31 -8.16 14.81 -3.77
N ASP A 32 -7.46 14.78 -4.91
CA ASP A 32 -7.95 15.26 -6.21
C ASP A 32 -9.20 14.47 -6.62
N GLU A 33 -9.16 13.14 -6.45
CA GLU A 33 -10.28 12.25 -6.76
C GLU A 33 -11.54 12.54 -5.93
N ALA A 34 -11.39 12.87 -4.65
CA ALA A 34 -12.52 13.22 -3.78
C ALA A 34 -13.25 14.51 -4.19
N THR A 35 -12.65 15.36 -5.03
CA THR A 35 -13.30 16.58 -5.56
C THR A 35 -14.21 16.33 -6.78
N ARG A 36 -14.20 15.12 -7.35
CA ARG A 36 -14.88 14.82 -8.61
C ARG A 36 -16.37 14.55 -8.40
N ALA A 37 -17.18 14.89 -9.41
CA ALA A 37 -18.64 14.68 -9.38
C ALA A 37 -19.10 13.22 -9.26
N SER A 38 -18.22 12.24 -9.51
CA SER A 38 -18.49 10.80 -9.32
C SER A 38 -17.19 10.09 -8.90
N PRO A 39 -16.81 10.19 -7.61
CA PRO A 39 -15.53 9.70 -7.12
C PRO A 39 -15.50 8.16 -7.02
N LEU A 40 -14.37 7.56 -7.37
CA LEU A 40 -14.13 6.10 -7.24
C LEU A 40 -13.73 5.72 -5.80
N VAL A 41 -13.06 6.65 -5.11
CA VAL A 41 -12.68 6.57 -3.71
C VAL A 41 -12.97 7.93 -3.08
N VAL A 42 -13.61 7.93 -1.92
CA VAL A 42 -13.74 9.12 -1.08
C VAL A 42 -12.78 8.95 0.10
N ASP A 43 -11.77 9.81 0.18
CA ASP A 43 -10.82 9.89 1.29
C ASP A 43 -10.84 11.34 1.82
N PRO A 44 -11.64 11.63 2.86
CA PRO A 44 -11.79 12.99 3.38
C PRO A 44 -10.55 13.47 4.14
N PHE A 45 -9.60 12.57 4.47
CA PHE A 45 -8.36 12.90 5.16
C PHE A 45 -7.20 13.14 4.20
N ALA A 46 -7.26 12.59 2.98
CA ALA A 46 -6.23 12.72 1.96
C ALA A 46 -5.71 14.16 1.77
N GLY A 47 -6.60 15.15 1.71
CA GLY A 47 -6.23 16.56 1.55
C GLY A 47 -5.47 17.15 2.75
N ARG A 48 -5.82 16.77 3.99
CA ARG A 48 -5.09 17.18 5.22
C ARG A 48 -3.78 16.40 5.36
N LEU A 49 -3.73 15.16 4.89
CA LEU A 49 -2.55 14.29 4.89
C LEU A 49 -1.51 14.69 3.84
N CYS A 50 -1.91 15.08 2.62
CA CYS A 50 -0.96 15.45 1.57
C CYS A 50 -0.39 16.87 1.78
N GLY A 51 -1.18 17.81 2.30
CA GLY A 51 -0.73 19.17 2.59
C GLY A 51 -0.28 19.97 1.36
N PRO A 52 0.19 21.22 1.55
CA PRO A 52 0.74 22.04 0.46
C PRO A 52 1.85 21.34 -0.34
N GLU A 53 2.66 20.53 0.31
CA GLU A 53 3.81 19.80 -0.22
C GLU A 53 3.38 18.68 -1.18
N GLY A 54 2.48 17.81 -0.73
CA GLY A 54 1.89 16.76 -1.56
C GLY A 54 1.08 17.33 -2.70
N LEU A 55 0.32 18.40 -2.48
CA LEU A 55 -0.40 19.11 -3.55
C LEU A 55 0.56 19.70 -4.60
N ALA A 56 1.77 20.14 -4.21
CA ALA A 56 2.79 20.57 -5.16
C ALA A 56 3.34 19.40 -6.00
N ILE A 57 3.62 18.25 -5.36
CA ILE A 57 4.07 17.02 -6.04
C ILE A 57 3.01 16.51 -7.02
N GLY A 58 1.73 16.41 -6.61
CA GLY A 58 0.65 15.93 -7.48
C GLY A 58 0.49 16.80 -8.72
N ARG A 59 0.37 18.12 -8.56
CA ARG A 59 0.28 19.07 -9.69
C ARG A 59 1.49 19.03 -10.63
N ALA A 60 2.68 18.62 -10.18
CA ALA A 60 3.81 18.41 -11.08
C ALA A 60 3.57 17.17 -11.96
N LEU A 61 3.09 16.07 -11.37
CA LEU A 61 2.91 14.78 -12.04
C LEU A 61 1.64 14.69 -12.90
N GLU A 62 0.61 15.49 -12.59
CA GLU A 62 -0.57 15.69 -13.45
C GLU A 62 -0.18 16.30 -14.81
N ARG A 63 0.67 17.33 -14.81
CA ARG A 63 1.17 17.98 -16.04
C ARG A 63 1.96 17.02 -16.94
N GLU A 64 2.49 15.94 -16.37
CA GLU A 64 3.19 14.86 -17.07
C GLU A 64 2.27 13.69 -17.45
N GLY A 65 0.95 13.81 -17.22
CA GLY A 65 -0.06 12.83 -17.62
C GLY A 65 0.02 11.48 -16.88
N ARG A 66 0.54 11.47 -15.65
CA ARG A 66 0.88 10.22 -14.94
C ARG A 66 -0.29 9.64 -14.12
N ALA A 67 -0.15 8.38 -13.72
CA ALA A 67 -1.27 7.46 -13.54
C ALA A 67 -2.05 7.60 -12.21
N HIS A 68 -2.93 8.60 -12.09
CA HIS A 68 -3.89 8.70 -10.98
C HIS A 68 -4.83 7.48 -10.93
N THR A 69 -5.37 7.04 -12.08
CA THR A 69 -6.35 5.93 -12.14
C THR A 69 -5.85 4.64 -11.52
N ALA A 70 -4.58 4.27 -11.73
CA ALA A 70 -4.03 3.02 -11.21
C ALA A 70 -3.97 3.00 -9.67
N ILE A 71 -3.58 4.13 -9.05
CA ILE A 71 -3.58 4.30 -7.59
C ILE A 71 -4.99 4.17 -7.05
N LEU A 72 -5.96 4.84 -7.68
CA LEU A 72 -7.35 4.90 -7.22
C LEU A 72 -8.09 3.57 -7.36
N VAL A 73 -7.88 2.86 -8.48
CA VAL A 73 -8.40 1.51 -8.69
C VAL A 73 -7.77 0.54 -7.67
N ARG A 74 -6.46 0.62 -7.43
CA ARG A 74 -5.81 -0.19 -6.38
C ARG A 74 -6.40 0.10 -5.01
N THR A 75 -6.53 1.37 -4.63
CA THR A 75 -7.12 1.78 -3.35
C THR A 75 -8.54 1.23 -3.21
N ARG A 76 -9.39 1.35 -4.24
CA ARG A 76 -10.77 0.84 -4.22
C ARG A 76 -10.85 -0.69 -4.14
N VAL A 77 -10.01 -1.42 -4.87
CA VAL A 77 -9.95 -2.89 -4.81
C VAL A 77 -9.52 -3.37 -3.41
N ILE A 78 -8.56 -2.68 -2.79
CA ILE A 78 -8.12 -2.99 -1.42
C ILE A 78 -9.20 -2.60 -0.39
N ASP A 79 -9.93 -1.48 -0.58
CA ASP A 79 -11.09 -1.12 0.26
C ASP A 79 -12.17 -2.21 0.21
N GLU A 80 -12.52 -2.71 -0.98
CA GLU A 80 -13.49 -3.81 -1.15
C GLU A 80 -13.04 -5.10 -0.47
N ARG A 81 -11.75 -5.43 -0.54
CA ARG A 81 -11.15 -6.62 0.07
C ARG A 81 -11.11 -6.54 1.61
N ILE A 82 -10.72 -5.39 2.16
CA ILE A 82 -10.76 -5.16 3.61
C ILE A 82 -12.20 -5.23 4.13
N ALA A 83 -13.15 -4.58 3.44
CA ALA A 83 -14.56 -4.65 3.81
C ALA A 83 -15.10 -6.10 3.77
N ALA A 84 -14.76 -6.88 2.75
CA ALA A 84 -15.16 -8.29 2.66
C ALA A 84 -14.58 -9.12 3.82
N ALA A 85 -13.28 -9.03 4.09
CA ALA A 85 -12.62 -9.79 5.16
C ALA A 85 -13.16 -9.42 6.56
N VAL A 86 -13.48 -8.15 6.79
CA VAL A 86 -13.99 -7.64 8.07
C VAL A 86 -15.47 -7.98 8.31
N VAL A 87 -16.29 -8.02 7.26
CA VAL A 87 -17.75 -8.23 7.36
C VAL A 87 -18.16 -9.70 7.12
N ALA A 88 -17.59 -10.37 6.12
CA ALA A 88 -17.92 -11.74 5.75
C ALA A 88 -17.02 -12.77 6.46
N ASP A 89 -15.70 -12.58 6.44
CA ASP A 89 -14.75 -13.52 7.08
C ASP A 89 -14.54 -13.24 8.59
N GLY A 90 -15.21 -12.21 9.12
CA GLY A 90 -15.28 -11.91 10.55
C GLY A 90 -14.02 -11.31 11.18
N ILE A 91 -13.03 -10.89 10.37
CA ILE A 91 -11.75 -10.34 10.86
C ILE A 91 -11.98 -9.16 11.83
N ARG A 92 -11.27 -9.19 12.96
CA ARG A 92 -11.27 -8.13 14.00
C ARG A 92 -9.93 -7.42 14.17
N GLN A 93 -8.92 -7.81 13.40
CA GLN A 93 -7.56 -7.29 13.49
C GLN A 93 -7.01 -7.01 12.09
N VAL A 94 -6.63 -5.77 11.82
CA VAL A 94 -6.00 -5.35 10.56
C VAL A 94 -4.64 -4.73 10.87
N ALA A 95 -3.62 -5.07 10.08
CA ALA A 95 -2.28 -4.51 10.19
C ALA A 95 -1.79 -3.96 8.84
N LEU A 96 -1.69 -2.64 8.71
CA LEU A 96 -1.11 -1.95 7.57
C LEU A 96 0.40 -1.82 7.81
N LEU A 97 1.18 -2.55 7.03
CA LEU A 97 2.63 -2.50 7.07
C LEU A 97 3.10 -1.63 5.90
N GLY A 98 3.88 -0.59 6.18
CA GLY A 98 4.17 0.48 5.22
C GLY A 98 2.92 1.34 5.00
N ALA A 99 2.29 1.74 6.11
CA ALA A 99 0.99 2.41 6.12
C ALA A 99 0.96 3.77 5.41
N GLY A 100 2.11 4.36 5.09
CA GLY A 100 2.25 5.60 4.33
C GLY A 100 1.30 6.69 4.83
N LEU A 101 0.58 7.32 3.90
CA LEU A 101 -0.49 8.27 4.21
C LEU A 101 -1.89 7.65 4.06
N ASP A 102 -2.06 6.36 4.36
CA ASP A 102 -3.39 5.74 4.40
C ASP A 102 -4.24 6.30 5.57
N ALA A 103 -5.54 6.39 5.36
CA ALA A 103 -6.56 6.85 6.30
C ALA A 103 -7.73 5.84 6.47
N ARG A 104 -7.62 4.61 5.95
CA ARG A 104 -8.67 3.57 5.99
C ARG A 104 -9.30 3.36 7.38
N ALA A 105 -8.49 3.33 8.43
CA ALA A 105 -8.92 3.31 9.84
C ALA A 105 -9.99 4.37 10.19
N PHE A 106 -9.91 5.54 9.55
CA PHE A 106 -10.73 6.72 9.83
C PHE A 106 -11.89 6.90 8.83
N ARG A 107 -11.83 6.26 7.65
CA ARG A 107 -12.80 6.46 6.54
C ARG A 107 -13.61 5.23 6.12
N LEU A 108 -13.20 4.01 6.51
CA LEU A 108 -13.99 2.81 6.23
C LEU A 108 -15.06 2.59 7.30
N ALA A 109 -16.20 2.01 6.91
CA ALA A 109 -17.25 1.61 7.84
C ALA A 109 -16.84 0.32 8.58
N LEU A 110 -16.00 0.46 9.60
CA LEU A 110 -15.48 -0.64 10.41
C LEU A 110 -16.46 -1.01 11.54
N PRO A 111 -16.57 -2.30 11.92
CA PRO A 111 -17.36 -2.74 13.06
C PRO A 111 -16.70 -2.32 14.39
N PRO A 112 -17.46 -2.20 15.48
CA PRO A 112 -16.92 -1.82 16.79
C PRO A 112 -15.94 -2.87 17.33
N ARG A 113 -14.95 -2.42 18.11
CA ARG A 113 -13.84 -3.22 18.65
C ARG A 113 -12.97 -3.86 17.56
N MET A 114 -12.85 -3.17 16.42
CA MET A 114 -11.79 -3.42 15.45
C MET A 114 -10.46 -2.97 16.05
N ARG A 115 -9.43 -3.83 15.98
CA ARG A 115 -8.04 -3.47 16.28
C ARG A 115 -7.31 -3.18 14.97
N TRP A 116 -6.61 -2.05 14.92
CA TRP A 116 -6.01 -1.56 13.69
C TRP A 116 -4.59 -1.05 13.95
N LEU A 117 -3.62 -1.82 13.49
CA LEU A 117 -2.20 -1.52 13.55
C LEU A 117 -1.75 -0.85 12.25
N GLU A 118 -1.06 0.28 12.35
CA GLU A 118 -0.31 0.92 11.27
C GLU A 118 1.18 0.95 11.65
N VAL A 119 2.05 0.50 10.75
CA VAL A 119 3.51 0.48 10.93
C VAL A 119 4.19 1.19 9.76
N ASP A 120 5.05 2.17 10.04
CA ASP A 120 5.84 2.88 9.03
C ASP A 120 7.10 3.50 9.67
N PHE A 121 7.90 4.23 8.90
CA PHE A 121 9.05 4.98 9.39
C PHE A 121 8.66 6.08 10.40
N PRO A 122 9.55 6.47 11.34
CA PRO A 122 9.30 7.51 12.33
C PRO A 122 8.79 8.83 11.73
N GLU A 123 9.34 9.21 10.58
CA GLU A 123 8.99 10.39 9.80
C GLU A 123 7.53 10.36 9.34
N THR A 124 7.10 9.26 8.72
CA THR A 124 5.70 9.05 8.28
C THR A 124 4.76 9.02 9.49
N VAL A 125 5.15 8.35 10.57
CA VAL A 125 4.37 8.24 11.81
C VAL A 125 4.15 9.60 12.47
N ALA A 126 5.19 10.45 12.55
CA ALA A 126 5.06 11.82 13.02
C ALA A 126 4.14 12.65 12.13
N TRP A 127 4.36 12.61 10.81
CA TRP A 127 3.56 13.32 9.82
C TRP A 127 2.07 12.99 9.90
N LYS A 128 1.73 11.71 10.12
CA LYS A 128 0.35 11.23 10.35
C LYS A 128 -0.25 11.75 11.65
N ARG A 129 0.47 11.66 12.77
CA ARG A 129 -0.02 12.11 14.10
C ARG A 129 -0.36 13.61 14.13
N GLU A 130 0.34 14.43 13.36
CA GLU A 130 0.02 15.86 13.19
C GLU A 130 -1.22 16.12 12.32
N ARG A 131 -1.55 15.22 11.37
CA ARG A 131 -2.51 15.46 10.28
C ARG A 131 -3.78 14.61 10.31
N LEU A 132 -3.88 13.64 11.22
CA LEU A 132 -5.12 12.91 11.49
C LEU A 132 -5.88 13.53 12.69
N PRO A 133 -7.18 13.22 12.86
CA PRO A 133 -7.87 13.42 14.13
C PRO A 133 -7.50 12.29 15.11
N GLU A 134 -8.09 12.30 16.30
CA GLU A 134 -8.17 11.10 17.16
C GLU A 134 -8.93 9.96 16.46
N ALA A 135 -8.68 8.72 16.88
CA ALA A 135 -9.32 7.54 16.31
C ALA A 135 -10.85 7.54 16.55
N PRO A 136 -11.67 7.02 15.61
CA PRO A 136 -13.10 6.86 15.80
C PRO A 136 -13.44 6.06 17.07
N VAL A 137 -14.51 6.47 17.78
CA VAL A 137 -14.95 5.83 19.03
C VAL A 137 -15.23 4.34 18.79
N GLY A 138 -14.52 3.48 19.53
CA GLY A 138 -14.64 2.02 19.40
C GLY A 138 -13.68 1.38 18.38
N LEU A 139 -12.76 2.14 17.79
CA LEU A 139 -11.57 1.63 17.10
C LEU A 139 -10.38 1.61 18.07
N GLU A 140 -9.71 0.47 18.20
CA GLU A 140 -8.42 0.36 18.88
C GLU A 140 -7.31 0.60 17.85
N HIS A 141 -6.88 1.87 17.72
CA HIS A 141 -5.87 2.28 16.76
C HIS A 141 -4.46 2.32 17.36
N GLU A 142 -3.51 1.64 16.73
CA GLU A 142 -2.11 1.62 17.10
C GLU A 142 -1.24 2.08 15.92
N LEU A 143 -0.41 3.11 16.10
CA LEU A 143 0.49 3.63 15.06
C LEU A 143 1.94 3.60 15.55
N HIS A 144 2.73 2.66 15.03
CA HIS A 144 4.09 2.35 15.50
C HIS A 144 5.17 2.76 14.48
N ALA A 145 6.29 3.28 15.00
CA ALA A 145 7.44 3.69 14.20
C ALA A 145 8.49 2.57 14.14
N LEU A 146 8.59 1.86 13.01
CA LEU A 146 9.48 0.72 12.82
C LEU A 146 9.78 0.49 11.32
N ASP A 147 11.05 0.29 10.99
CA ASP A 147 11.46 -0.14 9.64
C ASP A 147 11.03 -1.60 9.41
N LEU A 148 10.29 -1.86 8.32
CA LEU A 148 9.81 -3.21 7.99
C LEU A 148 10.93 -4.21 7.71
N ARG A 149 12.15 -3.73 7.40
CA ARG A 149 13.37 -4.55 7.24
C ARG A 149 13.83 -5.13 8.58
N SER A 150 13.43 -4.56 9.72
CA SER A 150 13.68 -5.11 11.06
C SER A 150 12.69 -6.24 11.41
N THR A 151 12.67 -7.29 10.58
CA THR A 151 11.65 -8.35 10.59
C THR A 151 11.49 -9.07 11.93
N VAL A 152 12.54 -9.16 12.77
CA VAL A 152 12.45 -9.71 14.13
C VAL A 152 11.54 -8.86 15.01
N ALA A 153 11.84 -7.57 15.17
CA ALA A 153 11.05 -6.64 15.98
C ALA A 153 9.64 -6.44 15.43
N LEU A 154 9.47 -6.51 14.10
CA LEU A 154 8.16 -6.46 13.45
C LEU A 154 7.35 -7.74 13.73
N GLY A 155 8.00 -8.91 13.74
CA GLY A 155 7.39 -10.16 14.14
C GLY A 155 6.90 -10.12 15.58
N GLU A 156 7.74 -9.69 16.52
CA GLU A 156 7.36 -9.52 17.94
C GLU A 156 6.22 -8.52 18.13
N LEU A 157 6.18 -7.43 17.35
CA LEU A 157 5.08 -6.46 17.36
C LEU A 157 3.78 -7.10 16.86
N LEU A 158 3.84 -7.87 15.77
CA LEU A 158 2.69 -8.60 15.22
C LEU A 158 2.20 -9.71 16.15
N ASP A 159 3.09 -10.39 16.89
CA ASP A 159 2.69 -11.43 17.85
C ASP A 159 1.94 -10.82 19.05
N ARG A 160 2.45 -9.70 19.59
CA ARG A 160 1.76 -8.93 20.65
C ARG A 160 0.44 -8.32 20.17
N PHE A 161 0.37 -7.90 18.90
CA PHE A 161 -0.85 -7.36 18.32
C PHE A 161 -1.89 -8.46 18.07
N ALA A 162 -1.48 -9.62 17.53
CA ALA A 162 -2.39 -10.70 17.18
C ALA A 162 -2.95 -11.44 18.41
N GLY A 163 -2.06 -11.90 19.31
CA GLY A 163 -2.40 -13.00 20.20
C GLY A 163 -2.77 -14.26 19.38
N ASP A 164 -3.81 -14.97 19.80
CA ASP A 164 -4.29 -16.18 19.11
C ASP A 164 -5.19 -15.88 17.89
N GLU A 165 -5.48 -14.62 17.58
CA GLU A 165 -6.44 -14.23 16.53
C GLU A 165 -5.86 -14.20 15.10
N ARG A 166 -6.71 -14.06 14.09
CA ARG A 166 -6.29 -13.91 12.69
C ARG A 166 -6.19 -12.43 12.30
N VAL A 167 -5.01 -12.01 11.86
CA VAL A 167 -4.76 -10.66 11.33
C VAL A 167 -4.90 -10.62 9.80
N LEU A 168 -5.59 -9.60 9.28
CA LEU A 168 -5.47 -9.19 7.88
C LEU A 168 -4.30 -8.20 7.74
N VAL A 169 -3.22 -8.63 7.11
CA VAL A 169 -2.02 -7.83 6.86
C VAL A 169 -2.11 -7.19 5.48
N VAL A 170 -2.02 -5.87 5.41
CA VAL A 170 -2.10 -5.10 4.16
C VAL A 170 -0.73 -4.53 3.82
N LEU A 171 -0.28 -4.77 2.58
CA LEU A 171 0.98 -4.30 2.01
C LEU A 171 0.69 -3.54 0.70
N GLU A 172 0.07 -2.35 0.79
CA GLU A 172 -0.18 -1.50 -0.38
C GLU A 172 1.07 -0.64 -0.70
N GLY A 173 1.69 -0.89 -1.84
CA GLY A 173 2.81 -0.10 -2.34
C GLY A 173 4.13 -0.34 -1.63
N VAL A 174 4.33 -1.50 -0.98
CA VAL A 174 5.55 -1.79 -0.19
C VAL A 174 6.53 -2.69 -0.93
N VAL A 175 6.07 -3.89 -1.34
CA VAL A 175 6.94 -4.93 -1.91
C VAL A 175 7.79 -4.46 -3.11
N PRO A 176 7.32 -3.57 -4.02
CA PRO A 176 8.15 -3.04 -5.10
C PRO A 176 9.41 -2.27 -4.64
N TYR A 177 9.39 -1.66 -3.45
CA TYR A 177 10.50 -0.84 -2.91
C TYR A 177 11.55 -1.65 -2.14
N LEU A 178 11.18 -2.82 -1.65
CA LEU A 178 12.13 -3.77 -1.05
C LEU A 178 12.95 -4.45 -2.16
N SER A 179 14.18 -4.86 -1.88
CA SER A 179 14.87 -5.85 -2.72
C SER A 179 14.28 -7.25 -2.51
N PRO A 180 14.53 -8.21 -3.41
CA PRO A 180 13.93 -9.55 -3.29
C PRO A 180 14.24 -10.25 -1.96
N ALA A 181 15.44 -10.04 -1.39
CA ALA A 181 15.81 -10.63 -0.10
C ALA A 181 15.08 -9.97 1.09
N GLU A 182 14.94 -8.64 1.10
CA GLU A 182 14.14 -7.93 2.12
C GLU A 182 12.66 -8.32 2.01
N ALA A 183 12.14 -8.49 0.79
CA ALA A 183 10.76 -8.90 0.53
C ALA A 183 10.48 -10.35 0.94
N GLU A 184 11.36 -11.30 0.61
CA GLU A 184 11.24 -12.70 1.03
C GLU A 184 11.43 -12.86 2.55
N ALA A 185 12.28 -12.05 3.19
CA ALA A 185 12.39 -12.02 4.65
C ALA A 185 11.11 -11.49 5.33
N LEU A 186 10.53 -10.39 4.82
CA LEU A 186 9.26 -9.84 5.33
C LEU A 186 8.11 -10.84 5.16
N LEU A 187 7.95 -11.40 3.97
CA LEU A 187 6.88 -12.35 3.68
C LEU A 187 7.08 -13.70 4.37
N GLY A 188 8.32 -14.17 4.55
CA GLY A 188 8.63 -15.38 5.33
C GLY A 188 8.31 -15.22 6.82
N MET A 189 8.60 -14.04 7.39
CA MET A 189 8.20 -13.68 8.75
C MET A 189 6.67 -13.70 8.92
N LEU A 190 5.93 -13.20 7.91
CA LEU A 190 4.46 -13.26 7.87
C LEU A 190 3.94 -14.69 7.66
N ALA A 191 4.60 -15.50 6.82
CA ALA A 191 4.22 -16.89 6.53
C ALA A 191 4.23 -17.80 7.77
N ALA A 192 5.05 -17.48 8.76
CA ALA A 192 5.13 -18.18 10.05
C ALA A 192 3.96 -17.86 11.03
N ARG A 193 3.00 -17.01 10.65
CA ARG A 193 1.95 -16.47 11.55
C ARG A 193 0.54 -16.76 11.05
N LYS A 194 -0.48 -16.54 11.90
CA LYS A 194 -1.91 -16.72 11.57
C LYS A 194 -2.47 -15.52 10.79
N VAL A 195 -1.94 -15.28 9.59
CA VAL A 195 -2.28 -14.08 8.80
C VAL A 195 -2.95 -14.39 7.46
N THR A 196 -3.75 -13.42 7.00
CA THR A 196 -4.13 -13.26 5.59
C THR A 196 -3.39 -12.04 5.06
N VAL A 197 -2.61 -12.18 4.00
CA VAL A 197 -1.88 -11.07 3.36
C VAL A 197 -2.66 -10.57 2.16
N LEU A 198 -2.86 -9.25 2.08
CA LEU A 198 -3.41 -8.52 0.95
C LEU A 198 -2.34 -7.57 0.42
N CYS A 199 -1.82 -7.81 -0.78
CA CYS A 199 -0.69 -7.05 -1.34
C CYS A 199 -0.90 -6.74 -2.83
N ASP A 200 -0.39 -5.59 -3.30
CA ASP A 200 -0.31 -5.31 -4.74
C ASP A 200 1.06 -5.70 -5.30
N LEU A 201 1.03 -6.52 -6.36
CA LEU A 201 2.22 -7.02 -7.04
C LEU A 201 2.01 -6.88 -8.55
N GLY A 202 2.98 -6.29 -9.24
CA GLY A 202 3.01 -6.24 -10.71
C GLY A 202 3.79 -7.43 -11.29
N GLY A 203 3.22 -8.09 -12.31
CA GLY A 203 3.83 -9.22 -12.99
C GLY A 203 4.18 -8.94 -14.46
N GLY A 204 5.06 -9.77 -15.02
CA GLY A 204 5.32 -9.84 -16.46
C GLY A 204 5.97 -8.61 -17.13
N ALA A 205 6.24 -8.74 -18.44
CA ALA A 205 6.97 -7.74 -19.23
C ALA A 205 6.20 -6.42 -19.42
N TRP A 206 4.86 -6.45 -19.37
CA TRP A 206 4.03 -5.25 -19.44
C TRP A 206 3.77 -4.63 -18.06
N GLY A 207 3.82 -5.40 -16.97
CA GLY A 207 4.02 -4.84 -15.62
C GLY A 207 5.29 -4.02 -15.56
N ALA A 208 6.41 -4.55 -16.08
CA ALA A 208 7.63 -3.78 -16.26
C ALA A 208 7.50 -2.59 -17.25
N ALA A 209 6.48 -2.54 -18.11
CA ALA A 209 6.21 -1.41 -18.99
C ALA A 209 5.42 -0.28 -18.31
N ILE A 210 4.36 -0.60 -17.56
CA ILE A 210 3.64 0.39 -16.73
C ILE A 210 4.54 0.85 -15.58
N ALA A 211 5.22 -0.08 -14.91
CA ALA A 211 6.21 0.26 -13.90
C ALA A 211 7.36 1.10 -14.47
N ARG A 212 7.69 1.06 -15.77
CA ARG A 212 8.68 1.99 -16.35
C ARG A 212 8.22 3.45 -16.37
N SER A 213 6.92 3.78 -16.30
CA SER A 213 6.46 5.17 -16.16
C SER A 213 6.33 5.59 -14.69
N THR A 214 5.81 4.71 -13.83
CA THR A 214 5.73 4.93 -12.37
C THR A 214 7.11 4.97 -11.72
N ALA A 215 7.98 3.99 -11.99
CA ALA A 215 9.36 3.99 -11.50
C ALA A 215 10.19 5.17 -12.03
N ARG A 216 9.81 5.81 -13.15
CA ARG A 216 10.44 7.08 -13.58
C ARG A 216 9.99 8.29 -12.74
N VAL A 217 8.80 8.28 -12.13
CA VAL A 217 8.43 9.24 -11.07
C VAL A 217 9.25 8.92 -9.83
N VAL A 218 9.11 7.69 -9.38
CA VAL A 218 9.51 7.21 -8.07
C VAL A 218 11.03 7.18 -7.91
N ALA A 219 11.78 6.84 -8.96
CA ALA A 219 13.25 7.02 -8.98
C ALA A 219 13.66 8.50 -9.08
N GLY A 220 12.88 9.34 -9.76
CA GLY A 220 13.10 10.80 -9.80
C GLY A 220 12.86 11.48 -8.44
N GLN A 221 12.04 10.87 -7.57
CA GLN A 221 11.87 11.25 -6.17
C GLN A 221 12.91 10.64 -5.22
N GLY A 222 13.71 9.66 -5.68
CA GLY A 222 14.79 9.02 -4.94
C GLY A 222 14.52 7.61 -4.41
N ALA A 223 13.33 7.04 -4.63
CA ALA A 223 12.90 5.75 -4.05
C ALA A 223 12.65 4.64 -5.10
N PRO A 224 13.59 4.33 -6.02
CA PRO A 224 13.35 3.42 -7.14
C PRO A 224 12.85 2.02 -6.73
N PHE A 225 11.99 1.40 -7.55
CA PHE A 225 11.57 0.01 -7.33
C PHE A 225 12.78 -0.96 -7.41
N ARG A 226 12.97 -1.76 -6.36
CA ARG A 226 14.09 -2.70 -6.16
C ARG A 226 13.71 -4.17 -6.42
N THR A 227 12.42 -4.51 -6.45
CA THR A 227 11.90 -5.87 -6.76
C THR A 227 11.15 -5.90 -8.09
N ARG A 228 11.28 -7.03 -8.81
CA ARG A 228 10.42 -7.43 -9.93
C ARG A 228 10.13 -8.92 -9.80
N ILE A 229 8.86 -9.30 -9.91
CA ILE A 229 8.41 -10.70 -9.77
C ILE A 229 7.83 -11.14 -11.11
N GLY A 230 8.14 -12.37 -11.54
CA GLY A 230 7.61 -12.93 -12.79
C GLY A 230 6.14 -13.30 -12.65
N ASP A 231 5.88 -14.27 -11.76
CA ASP A 231 4.56 -14.70 -11.32
C ASP A 231 4.40 -14.40 -9.81
N PRO A 232 3.60 -13.38 -9.44
CA PRO A 232 3.32 -13.05 -8.05
C PRO A 232 2.65 -14.16 -7.23
N ALA A 233 1.82 -15.00 -7.85
CA ALA A 233 1.09 -16.05 -7.14
C ALA A 233 2.02 -17.21 -6.79
N ALA A 234 2.75 -17.76 -7.77
CA ALA A 234 3.73 -18.81 -7.54
C ALA A 234 4.86 -18.37 -6.59
N TRP A 235 5.22 -17.07 -6.61
CA TRP A 235 6.20 -16.50 -5.68
C TRP A 235 5.71 -16.49 -4.23
N LEU A 236 4.47 -16.07 -3.95
CA LEU A 236 3.86 -16.17 -2.62
C LEU A 236 3.69 -17.63 -2.17
N GLU A 237 3.32 -18.53 -3.07
CA GLU A 237 3.15 -19.94 -2.74
C GLU A 237 4.44 -20.64 -2.32
N ARG A 238 5.57 -20.33 -2.98
CA ARG A 238 6.91 -20.81 -2.59
C ARG A 238 7.33 -20.30 -1.19
N ILE A 239 6.87 -19.13 -0.78
CA ILE A 239 7.20 -18.54 0.54
C ILE A 239 6.38 -19.18 1.68
N GLY A 240 5.30 -19.92 1.36
CA GLY A 240 4.50 -20.65 2.36
C GLY A 240 3.02 -20.23 2.44
N PHE A 241 2.55 -19.36 1.54
CA PHE A 241 1.15 -18.96 1.45
C PHE A 241 0.34 -19.88 0.51
N ARG A 242 -0.98 -19.80 0.60
CA ARG A 242 -1.94 -20.29 -0.40
C ARG A 242 -2.72 -19.08 -0.91
N VAL A 243 -2.64 -18.81 -2.22
CA VAL A 243 -3.35 -17.67 -2.83
C VAL A 243 -4.85 -17.98 -2.87
N THR A 244 -5.67 -17.11 -2.29
CA THR A 244 -7.14 -17.22 -2.26
C THR A 244 -7.80 -16.32 -3.31
N ALA A 245 -7.17 -15.19 -3.66
CA ALA A 245 -7.63 -14.34 -4.75
C ALA A 245 -6.47 -13.65 -5.49
N ASN A 246 -6.69 -13.33 -6.77
CA ASN A 246 -5.70 -12.66 -7.61
C ASN A 246 -6.38 -11.70 -8.60
N VAL A 247 -6.73 -10.50 -8.15
CA VAL A 247 -7.50 -9.51 -8.91
C VAL A 247 -6.60 -8.71 -9.85
N SER A 248 -6.83 -8.77 -11.16
CA SER A 248 -6.25 -7.79 -12.09
C SER A 248 -6.94 -6.45 -11.90
N LEU A 249 -6.16 -5.38 -11.68
CA LEU A 249 -6.72 -4.03 -11.60
C LEU A 249 -7.25 -3.55 -12.96
N VAL A 250 -6.66 -4.01 -14.06
CA VAL A 250 -7.07 -3.65 -15.43
C VAL A 250 -8.45 -4.24 -15.75
N ASP A 251 -8.66 -5.52 -15.42
CA ASP A 251 -9.96 -6.17 -15.64
C ASP A 251 -11.02 -5.67 -14.65
N TRP A 252 -10.65 -5.34 -13.40
CA TRP A 252 -11.58 -4.73 -12.43
C TRP A 252 -12.09 -3.37 -12.91
N ASP A 253 -11.20 -2.47 -13.36
CA ASP A 253 -11.57 -1.13 -13.84
C ASP A 253 -12.40 -1.22 -15.12
N ALA A 254 -11.92 -1.97 -16.12
CA ALA A 254 -12.58 -2.11 -17.41
C ALA A 254 -13.97 -2.78 -17.35
N ALA A 255 -14.29 -3.48 -16.25
CA ALA A 255 -15.60 -4.09 -16.02
C ALA A 255 -16.52 -3.29 -15.08
N ARG A 256 -16.06 -2.18 -14.50
CA ARG A 256 -16.80 -1.42 -13.47
C ARG A 256 -16.84 0.09 -13.67
N THR A 257 -15.99 0.66 -14.53
CA THR A 257 -15.93 2.11 -14.71
C THR A 257 -15.76 2.50 -16.18
N ASP A 258 -16.40 3.61 -16.57
CA ASP A 258 -16.16 4.28 -17.86
C ASP A 258 -14.84 5.07 -17.90
N ARG A 259 -13.98 4.92 -16.88
CA ARG A 259 -12.74 5.67 -16.79
C ARG A 259 -11.81 5.20 -17.89
N ARG A 260 -11.43 6.16 -18.73
CA ARG A 260 -10.36 5.98 -19.70
C ARG A 260 -9.01 6.00 -18.97
N TRP A 261 -8.73 4.94 -18.20
CA TRP A 261 -7.37 4.47 -18.09
C TRP A 261 -6.90 4.30 -19.54
N ASN A 262 -5.88 5.09 -19.94
CA ASN A 262 -5.45 5.27 -21.33
C ASN A 262 -4.71 4.04 -21.87
N VAL A 263 -5.47 2.95 -21.92
CA VAL A 263 -5.13 1.59 -22.28
C VAL A 263 -5.89 1.32 -23.58
N PRO A 264 -5.20 1.27 -24.73
CA PRO A 264 -5.82 0.87 -25.99
C PRO A 264 -6.60 -0.43 -25.81
N TRP A 265 -7.77 -0.56 -26.45
CA TRP A 265 -8.59 -1.77 -26.35
C TRP A 265 -7.81 -3.04 -26.76
N THR A 266 -6.84 -2.90 -27.68
CA THR A 266 -5.89 -3.93 -28.07
C THR A 266 -5.00 -4.39 -26.91
N ALA A 267 -4.57 -3.49 -26.03
CA ALA A 267 -3.82 -3.88 -24.81
C ALA A 267 -4.72 -4.62 -23.82
N ARG A 268 -6.02 -4.29 -23.73
CA ARG A 268 -7.00 -4.98 -22.86
C ARG A 268 -7.25 -6.44 -23.24
N VAL A 269 -6.84 -6.91 -24.43
CA VAL A 269 -6.96 -8.32 -24.86
C VAL A 269 -5.65 -9.12 -24.77
N PHE A 270 -4.50 -8.51 -24.44
CA PHE A 270 -3.25 -9.24 -24.20
C PHE A 270 -3.12 -9.62 -22.71
N PRO A 271 -2.99 -10.92 -22.35
CA PRO A 271 -2.92 -11.37 -20.95
C PRO A 271 -1.85 -10.64 -20.12
N GLY A 272 -0.63 -10.56 -20.64
CA GLY A 272 0.49 -9.91 -19.92
C GLY A 272 0.27 -8.43 -19.57
N TYR A 273 -0.66 -7.74 -20.25
CA TYR A 273 -1.05 -6.38 -19.85
C TYR A 273 -2.02 -6.38 -18.65
N ARG A 274 -2.94 -7.35 -18.58
CA ARG A 274 -3.81 -7.56 -17.41
C ARG A 274 -3.01 -7.96 -16.17
N ASP A 275 -1.87 -8.62 -16.37
CA ASP A 275 -0.92 -8.97 -15.30
C ASP A 275 -0.11 -7.78 -14.75
N ALA A 276 -0.20 -6.60 -15.40
CA ALA A 276 0.73 -5.51 -15.13
C ALA A 276 0.60 -4.88 -13.73
N ALA A 277 -0.59 -4.96 -13.13
CA ALA A 277 -0.84 -4.60 -11.73
C ALA A 277 -1.99 -5.46 -11.19
N ARG A 278 -1.70 -6.24 -10.14
CA ARG A 278 -2.67 -7.16 -9.52
C ARG A 278 -2.69 -6.97 -8.00
N VAL A 279 -3.84 -7.18 -7.38
CA VAL A 279 -3.97 -7.30 -5.92
C VAL A 279 -4.21 -8.77 -5.59
N LEU A 280 -3.28 -9.35 -4.83
CA LEU A 280 -3.33 -10.73 -4.41
C LEU A 280 -3.74 -10.81 -2.93
N GLU A 281 -4.52 -11.84 -2.63
CA GLU A 281 -4.94 -12.21 -1.29
C GLU A 281 -4.46 -13.64 -1.06
N ALA A 282 -3.78 -13.89 0.07
CA ALA A 282 -3.21 -15.19 0.36
C ALA A 282 -3.16 -15.49 1.87
N VAL A 283 -3.47 -16.72 2.26
CA VAL A 283 -3.48 -17.18 3.66
C VAL A 283 -2.26 -18.05 3.96
N THR A 284 -1.78 -18.08 5.21
CA THR A 284 -0.66 -18.97 5.56
C THR A 284 -1.07 -20.44 5.58
N ARG A 285 -0.22 -21.32 5.02
CA ARG A 285 -0.51 -22.77 4.95
C ARG A 285 -0.58 -23.44 6.33
N ALA A 286 0.10 -22.87 7.32
CA ALA A 286 0.22 -23.44 8.66
C ALA A 286 -1.04 -23.28 9.54
N THR A 287 -2.12 -22.64 9.06
CA THR A 287 -3.30 -22.34 9.90
C THR A 287 -4.64 -22.82 9.33
N GLN A 288 -4.70 -24.12 9.02
CA GLN A 288 -5.95 -24.89 9.15
C GLN A 288 -5.95 -25.62 10.51
N PRO A 289 -7.13 -25.78 11.14
CA PRO A 289 -7.29 -26.61 12.35
C PRO A 289 -7.22 -28.11 12.04
#